data_AF-A0A1V2JA72-F1
#
_entry.id   AF-A0A1V2JA72-F1
#
_cell.length_a   1.000
_cell.length_b   1.000
_cell.length_c   1.000
_cell.angle_alpha   90.00
_cell.angle_beta   90.00
_cell.angle_gamma   90.00
#
_symmetry.space_group_name_H-M   'P 1'
#
loop_
_entity.id
_entity.type
_entity.pdbx_description
1 polymer ?
#
loop_
_entity_poly.entity_id
_entity_poly.type
_entity_poly.pdbx_seq_one_letter_code
_entity_poly.pdbx_strand_id
1 'polypeptide(L)'
;MSFVKAGSLFVCLLGAASLSGCTVGPQATWTNLGPGGIATKRSQIACYTDANIIDGKRVEGTLCAFPTSGFLSDGEPTVIARMGYGQQYTLEFSKTLAGFELPFGDKKGVLKCEPLKTEPGRTIPESFCTLTVNGQKLVSAKILFGGM
;
A
#
# COMPACT_ATOMS: atom_id res chain seq x y z
N MET A 1 40.13 51.45 15.46
CA MET A 1 39.90 50.18 14.73
C MET A 1 39.66 49.13 15.80
N SER A 2 38.54 48.43 15.89
CA SER A 2 37.88 47.68 14.83
C SER A 2 36.38 47.59 15.07
N PHE A 3 35.64 47.77 13.97
CA PHE A 3 34.21 47.56 13.89
C PHE A 3 33.87 46.09 14.11
N VAL A 4 32.82 45.89 14.91
CA VAL A 4 32.11 44.64 15.17
C VAL A 4 31.79 43.94 13.85
N LYS A 5 32.36 42.75 13.61
CA LYS A 5 31.97 41.88 12.48
C LYS A 5 31.05 40.75 12.99
N ALA A 6 29.90 41.15 13.54
CA ALA A 6 28.84 40.24 14.00
C ALA A 6 27.91 39.78 12.85
N GLY A 7 28.39 39.74 11.61
CA GLY A 7 27.56 39.45 10.43
C GLY A 7 27.62 37.99 9.94
N SER A 8 28.53 37.16 10.46
CA SER A 8 28.87 35.88 9.81
C SER A 8 28.23 34.62 10.40
N LEU A 9 27.56 34.71 11.56
CA LEU A 9 27.01 33.52 12.25
C LEU A 9 25.52 33.25 11.95
N PHE A 10 24.81 34.18 11.30
CA PHE A 10 23.37 34.04 11.05
C PHE A 10 23.02 33.24 9.79
N VAL A 11 23.96 33.03 8.87
CA VAL A 11 23.70 32.36 7.58
C VAL A 11 23.66 30.83 7.73
N CYS A 12 24.36 30.24 8.71
CA CYS A 12 24.36 28.79 8.92
C CYS A 12 23.08 28.24 9.58
N LEU A 13 22.28 29.08 10.24
CA LEU A 13 21.07 28.64 10.97
C LEU A 13 19.82 28.51 10.07
N LEU A 14 19.78 29.20 8.93
CA LEU A 14 18.65 29.11 7.98
C LEU A 14 18.73 27.89 7.06
N GLY A 15 19.90 27.28 6.88
CA GLY A 15 20.06 26.06 6.08
C GLY A 15 19.60 24.78 6.79
N ALA A 16 19.56 24.76 8.12
CA ALA A 16 19.17 23.58 8.89
C ALA A 16 17.64 23.37 8.94
N ALA A 17 16.85 24.44 8.83
CA ALA A 17 15.38 24.37 8.88
C ALA A 17 14.75 23.89 7.56
N SER A 18 15.49 23.90 6.45
CA SER A 18 14.99 23.39 5.16
C SER A 18 15.21 21.89 4.95
N LEU A 19 16.08 21.24 5.75
CA LEU A 19 16.33 19.79 5.66
C LEU A 19 15.49 18.94 6.62
N SER A 20 14.82 19.52 7.62
CA SER A 20 13.97 18.76 8.55
C SER A 20 12.65 18.25 7.93
N GLY A 21 12.39 18.53 6.65
CA GLY A 21 11.20 18.08 5.92
C GLY A 21 11.40 16.87 4.99
N CYS A 22 12.63 16.34 4.85
CA CYS A 22 12.98 15.47 3.72
C CYS A 22 13.15 13.99 4.07
N THR A 23 12.19 13.31 4.72
CA THR A 23 12.23 11.83 4.77
C THR A 23 10.86 11.12 4.78
N VAL A 24 9.75 11.84 4.82
CA VAL A 24 8.40 11.24 4.87
C VAL A 24 7.57 11.76 3.72
N GLY A 25 7.15 10.86 2.82
CA GLY A 25 6.23 11.19 1.71
C GLY A 25 4.97 11.88 2.23
N PRO A 26 4.21 12.57 1.34
CA PRO A 26 3.05 13.35 1.74
C PRO A 26 2.08 12.46 2.53
N GLN A 27 1.70 12.92 3.73
CA GLN A 27 0.75 12.17 4.55
C GLN A 27 -0.65 12.30 3.94
N ALA A 28 -1.38 11.18 3.90
CA ALA A 28 -2.79 11.21 3.55
C ALA A 28 -3.56 12.17 4.47
N THR A 29 -4.48 12.94 3.91
CA THR A 29 -5.34 13.89 4.64
C THR A 29 -6.68 13.28 5.05
N TRP A 30 -6.99 12.10 4.54
CA TRP A 30 -8.23 11.36 4.80
C TRP A 30 -7.99 10.12 5.67
N THR A 31 -9.09 9.52 6.12
CA THR A 31 -9.07 8.24 6.84
C THR A 31 -10.34 7.46 6.48
N ASN A 32 -10.22 6.15 6.25
CA ASN A 32 -11.31 5.19 6.07
C ASN A 32 -12.28 5.55 4.94
N LEU A 33 -11.80 5.47 3.70
CA LEU A 33 -12.66 5.52 2.50
C LEU A 33 -13.54 4.28 2.34
N GLY A 34 -13.31 3.25 3.17
CA GLY A 34 -14.06 2.00 3.16
C GLY A 34 -13.46 0.97 2.20
N PRO A 35 -14.18 -0.13 1.93
CA PRO A 35 -13.71 -1.12 0.97
C PRO A 35 -13.70 -0.57 -0.46
N GLY A 36 -12.54 -0.60 -1.12
CA GLY A 36 -12.40 -0.20 -2.51
C GLY A 36 -12.75 -1.30 -3.51
N GLY A 37 -12.74 -0.93 -4.79
CA GLY A 37 -12.86 -1.85 -5.91
C GLY A 37 -11.60 -1.81 -6.77
N ILE A 38 -11.04 -2.97 -7.10
CA ILE A 38 -9.92 -3.14 -8.01
C ILE A 38 -10.40 -3.99 -9.18
N ALA A 39 -10.56 -3.40 -10.36
CA ALA A 39 -10.91 -4.13 -11.58
C ALA A 39 -9.66 -4.26 -12.46
N THR A 40 -9.12 -5.48 -12.55
CA THR A 40 -7.93 -5.75 -13.35
C THR A 40 -8.27 -6.03 -14.81
N LYS A 41 -7.29 -5.85 -15.69
CA LYS A 41 -7.33 -6.20 -17.11
C LYS A 41 -6.03 -6.88 -17.49
N ARG A 42 -6.04 -7.69 -18.55
CA ARG A 42 -4.84 -8.37 -19.07
C ARG A 42 -3.68 -7.38 -19.20
N SER A 43 -2.53 -7.77 -18.63
CA SER A 43 -1.29 -6.97 -18.63
C SER A 43 -1.39 -5.59 -17.95
N GLN A 44 -2.40 -5.35 -17.10
CA GLN A 44 -2.54 -4.11 -16.33
C GLN A 44 -2.67 -4.38 -14.84
N ILE A 45 -1.85 -3.69 -14.05
CA ILE A 45 -1.98 -3.63 -12.59
C ILE A 45 -3.01 -2.56 -12.26
N ALA A 46 -3.96 -2.89 -11.38
CA ALA A 46 -4.90 -1.94 -10.81
C ALA A 46 -4.70 -1.86 -9.30
N CYS A 47 -4.76 -0.64 -8.73
CA CYS A 47 -4.50 -0.37 -7.33
C CYS A 47 -5.65 0.38 -6.66
N TYR A 48 -5.82 0.15 -5.37
CA TYR A 48 -6.65 0.93 -4.48
C TYR A 48 -5.86 1.29 -3.23
N THR A 49 -5.98 2.55 -2.81
CA THR A 49 -5.30 3.10 -1.64
C THR A 49 -6.34 3.65 -0.66
N ASP A 50 -6.16 3.33 0.61
CA ASP A 50 -6.89 3.94 1.72
C ASP A 50 -5.90 4.33 2.83
N ALA A 51 -6.35 5.11 3.80
CA ALA A 51 -5.57 5.42 4.99
C ALA A 51 -6.38 5.13 6.24
N ASN A 52 -5.76 4.53 7.25
CA ASN A 52 -6.39 4.26 8.53
C ASN A 52 -5.47 4.65 9.69
N ILE A 53 -6.05 4.80 10.88
CA ILE A 53 -5.27 5.05 12.09
C ILE A 53 -4.75 3.70 12.60
N ILE A 54 -3.43 3.53 12.60
CA ILE A 54 -2.73 2.36 13.12
C ILE A 54 -1.86 2.82 14.28
N ASP A 55 -2.16 2.35 15.48
CA ASP A 55 -1.45 2.71 16.73
C ASP A 55 -1.39 4.23 16.95
N GLY A 56 -2.52 4.90 16.73
CA GLY A 56 -2.66 6.36 16.90
C GLY A 56 -2.01 7.21 15.79
N LYS A 57 -1.38 6.60 14.78
CA LYS A 57 -0.80 7.32 13.63
C LYS A 57 -1.60 7.02 12.36
N ARG A 58 -1.83 8.03 11.53
CA ARG A 58 -2.40 7.81 10.20
C ARG A 58 -1.37 7.11 9.32
N VAL A 59 -1.79 5.99 8.74
CA VAL A 59 -0.96 5.17 7.86
C VAL A 59 -1.76 4.91 6.59
N GLU A 60 -1.12 5.11 5.45
CA GLU A 60 -1.66 4.76 4.14
C GLU A 60 -1.39 3.28 3.85
N GLY A 61 -2.33 2.59 3.22
CA GLY A 61 -2.16 1.24 2.71
C GLY A 61 -2.65 1.14 1.28
N THR A 62 -1.90 0.40 0.47
CA THR A 62 -2.25 0.16 -0.92
C THR A 62 -2.36 -1.34 -1.17
N LEU A 63 -3.45 -1.73 -1.82
CA LEU A 63 -3.59 -3.04 -2.44
C LEU A 63 -3.57 -2.85 -3.95
N CYS A 64 -2.79 -3.66 -4.66
CA CYS A 64 -2.92 -3.80 -6.10
C CYS A 64 -3.13 -5.25 -6.49
N ALA A 65 -3.62 -5.47 -7.69
CA ALA A 65 -3.79 -6.79 -8.25
C ALA A 65 -3.35 -6.84 -9.70
N PHE A 66 -2.90 -8.03 -10.10
CA PHE A 66 -2.55 -8.35 -11.47
C PHE A 66 -3.21 -9.69 -11.82
N PRO A 67 -3.91 -9.81 -12.97
CA PRO A 67 -4.80 -10.94 -13.22
C PRO A 67 -4.08 -12.25 -13.49
N THR A 68 -2.84 -12.20 -13.99
CA THR A 68 -2.03 -13.39 -14.26
C THR A 68 -0.56 -13.07 -14.05
N SER A 69 0.27 -14.06 -13.69
CA SER A 69 1.72 -13.89 -13.56
C SER A 69 2.48 -14.70 -14.64
N GLY A 70 3.81 -14.57 -14.71
CA GLY A 70 4.64 -15.31 -15.67
C GLY A 70 4.82 -14.67 -17.05
N PHE A 71 5.87 -15.11 -17.79
CA PHE A 71 6.25 -14.56 -19.11
C PHE A 71 5.15 -14.72 -20.16
N LEU A 72 4.34 -15.78 -20.06
CA LEU A 72 3.24 -16.07 -20.98
C LEU A 72 1.86 -15.66 -20.43
N SER A 73 1.81 -14.99 -19.26
CA SER A 73 0.54 -14.62 -18.59
C SER A 73 -0.35 -15.81 -18.24
N ASP A 74 0.26 -16.96 -17.95
CA ASP A 74 -0.36 -18.25 -17.62
C ASP A 74 -0.28 -18.60 -16.13
N GLY A 75 0.47 -17.83 -15.35
CA GLY A 75 0.61 -17.99 -13.91
C GLY A 75 -0.58 -17.46 -13.13
N GLU A 76 -0.69 -17.88 -11.86
CA GLU A 76 -1.78 -17.46 -10.99
C GLU A 76 -1.83 -15.93 -10.78
N PRO A 77 -3.01 -15.37 -10.44
CA PRO A 77 -3.12 -13.95 -10.13
C PRO A 77 -2.20 -13.55 -8.99
N THR A 78 -1.79 -12.29 -8.96
CA THR A 78 -0.96 -11.75 -7.88
C THR A 78 -1.63 -10.59 -7.18
N VAL A 79 -1.40 -10.49 -5.88
CA VAL A 79 -1.83 -9.39 -5.02
C VAL A 79 -0.60 -8.71 -4.47
N ILE A 80 -0.61 -7.40 -4.53
CA ILE A 80 0.48 -6.55 -4.08
C ILE A 80 -0.01 -5.77 -2.88
N ALA A 81 0.74 -5.77 -1.79
CA ALA A 81 0.46 -5.01 -0.59
C ALA A 81 1.61 -4.05 -0.27
N ARG A 82 1.26 -2.83 0.11
CA ARG A 82 2.21 -1.78 0.52
C ARG A 82 1.64 -0.99 1.70
N MET A 83 2.51 -0.59 2.62
CA MET A 83 2.21 0.34 3.70
C MET A 83 2.98 1.65 3.49
N GLY A 84 2.25 2.76 3.35
CA GLY A 84 2.78 4.08 3.03
C GLY A 84 3.63 4.06 1.77
N TYR A 85 4.69 4.86 1.79
CA TYR A 85 5.69 4.90 0.72
C TYR A 85 6.81 3.86 0.91
N GLY A 86 6.64 2.92 1.84
CA GLY A 86 7.64 1.91 2.19
C GLY A 86 7.68 0.71 1.25
N GLN A 87 8.20 -0.40 1.78
CA GLN A 87 8.36 -1.67 1.07
C GLN A 87 7.05 -2.20 0.50
N GLN A 88 7.14 -2.74 -0.71
CA GLN A 88 6.06 -3.42 -1.40
C GLN A 88 6.29 -4.93 -1.37
N TYR A 89 5.21 -5.68 -1.21
CA TYR A 89 5.21 -7.14 -1.26
C TYR A 89 4.30 -7.62 -2.37
N THR A 90 4.86 -8.35 -3.33
CA THR A 90 4.11 -9.02 -4.40
C THR A 90 3.96 -10.49 -4.04
N LEU A 91 2.73 -10.94 -3.93
CA LEU A 91 2.40 -12.32 -3.56
C LEU A 91 1.49 -12.95 -4.60
N GLU A 92 1.80 -14.19 -4.91
CA GLU A 92 0.88 -15.16 -5.48
C GLU A 92 -0.44 -15.19 -4.67
N PHE A 93 -1.58 -15.11 -5.37
CA PHE A 93 -2.90 -15.08 -4.74
C PHE A 93 -3.12 -16.28 -3.81
N SER A 94 -2.64 -17.46 -4.18
CA SER A 94 -2.79 -18.68 -3.37
C SER A 94 -2.20 -18.52 -1.96
N LYS A 95 -1.07 -17.81 -1.83
CA LYS A 95 -0.39 -17.54 -0.56
C LYS A 95 -1.20 -16.62 0.36
N THR A 96 -2.08 -15.80 -0.20
CA THR A 96 -2.88 -14.84 0.57
C THR A 96 -4.11 -15.46 1.24
N LEU A 97 -4.51 -16.67 0.85
CA LEU A 97 -5.75 -17.31 1.35
C LEU A 97 -5.70 -17.64 2.84
N ALA A 98 -4.54 -18.09 3.32
CA ALA A 98 -4.32 -18.40 4.73
C ALA A 98 -4.08 -17.15 5.59
N GLY A 99 -3.82 -16.00 4.97
CA GLY A 99 -3.24 -14.83 5.63
C GLY A 99 -1.71 -14.93 5.64
N PHE A 100 -1.06 -14.13 4.80
CA PHE A 100 0.39 -14.09 4.69
C PHE A 100 0.96 -12.94 5.53
N GLU A 101 1.98 -13.21 6.32
CA GLU A 101 2.62 -12.21 7.19
C GLU A 101 3.61 -11.35 6.41
N LEU A 102 3.49 -10.02 6.55
CA LEU A 102 4.28 -9.03 5.84
C LEU A 102 5.05 -8.15 6.85
N PRO A 103 6.40 -8.20 6.88
CA PRO A 103 7.15 -7.35 7.79
C PRO A 103 7.23 -5.91 7.25
N PHE A 104 6.63 -4.95 7.95
CA PHE A 104 6.73 -3.53 7.59
C PHE A 104 7.61 -2.80 8.60
N GLY A 105 8.92 -3.07 8.56
CA GLY A 105 9.86 -2.57 9.55
C GLY A 105 9.59 -3.17 10.93
N ASP A 106 9.22 -2.33 11.89
CA ASP A 106 8.84 -2.69 13.25
C ASP A 106 7.38 -3.19 13.37
N LYS A 107 6.57 -3.01 12.32
CA LYS A 107 5.17 -3.42 12.30
C LYS A 107 4.96 -4.74 11.58
N LYS A 108 3.98 -5.52 12.04
CA LYS A 108 3.60 -6.78 11.43
C LYS A 108 2.28 -6.62 10.67
N GLY A 109 2.33 -6.76 9.35
CA GLY A 109 1.17 -6.81 8.49
C GLY A 109 0.68 -8.23 8.25
N VAL A 110 -0.61 -8.39 7.94
CA VAL A 110 -1.17 -9.64 7.43
C VAL A 110 -2.03 -9.32 6.20
N LEU A 111 -1.65 -9.87 5.06
CA LEU A 111 -2.46 -9.83 3.84
C LEU A 111 -3.30 -11.11 3.75
N LYS A 112 -4.62 -10.97 3.81
CA LYS A 112 -5.56 -12.08 3.67
C LYS A 112 -6.57 -11.82 2.57
N CYS A 113 -6.78 -12.80 1.70
CA CYS A 113 -7.84 -12.77 0.70
C CYS A 113 -8.82 -13.92 0.90
N GLU A 114 -10.07 -13.70 0.54
CA GLU A 114 -11.06 -14.76 0.45
C GLU A 114 -10.81 -15.65 -0.77
N PRO A 115 -11.24 -16.92 -0.76
CA PRO A 115 -11.24 -17.75 -1.96
C PRO A 115 -11.96 -17.07 -3.12
N LEU A 116 -11.50 -17.33 -4.35
CA LEU A 116 -12.16 -16.81 -5.54
C LEU A 116 -13.62 -17.27 -5.58
N LYS A 117 -14.51 -16.32 -5.82
CA LYS A 117 -15.93 -16.55 -6.04
C LYS A 117 -16.28 -16.04 -7.43
N THR A 118 -17.16 -16.76 -8.12
CA THR A 118 -17.77 -16.28 -9.36
C THR A 118 -19.25 -16.15 -9.10
N GLU A 119 -19.78 -14.92 -9.12
CA GLU A 119 -21.21 -14.70 -8.94
C GLU A 119 -21.99 -15.38 -10.09
N PRO A 120 -23.18 -15.95 -9.81
CA PRO A 120 -24.03 -16.53 -10.84
C PRO A 120 -24.31 -15.52 -11.97
N GLY A 121 -23.97 -15.90 -13.22
CA GLY A 121 -24.14 -15.04 -14.40
C GLY A 121 -22.94 -14.13 -14.72
N ARG A 122 -21.84 -14.21 -13.98
CA ARG A 122 -20.56 -13.56 -14.32
C ARG A 122 -19.50 -14.58 -14.72
N THR A 123 -18.54 -14.15 -15.54
CA THR A 123 -17.37 -14.95 -15.94
C THR A 123 -16.08 -14.47 -15.28
N ILE A 124 -16.12 -13.32 -14.61
CA ILE A 124 -14.94 -12.72 -13.97
C ILE A 124 -14.94 -13.13 -12.49
N PRO A 125 -13.91 -13.85 -12.02
CA PRO A 125 -13.82 -14.23 -10.63
C PRO A 125 -13.42 -13.02 -9.77
N GLU A 126 -13.91 -13.04 -8.55
CA GLU A 126 -13.68 -11.99 -7.56
C GLU A 126 -13.15 -12.55 -6.23
N SER A 127 -12.41 -11.72 -5.51
CA SER A 127 -11.99 -11.98 -4.14
C SER A 127 -12.02 -10.71 -3.31
N PHE A 128 -12.27 -10.84 -2.02
CA PHE A 128 -12.14 -9.73 -1.08
C PHE A 128 -10.81 -9.88 -0.31
N CYS A 129 -9.95 -8.88 -0.42
CA CYS A 129 -8.65 -8.85 0.23
C CYS A 129 -8.58 -7.75 1.29
N THR A 130 -7.96 -8.06 2.42
CA THR A 130 -7.73 -7.14 3.52
C THR A 130 -6.26 -7.19 3.94
N LEU A 131 -5.66 -6.01 4.06
CA LEU A 131 -4.38 -5.82 4.72
C LEU A 131 -4.64 -5.28 6.12
N THR A 132 -4.20 -6.02 7.13
CA THR A 132 -4.17 -5.55 8.51
C THR A 132 -2.73 -5.26 8.93
N VAL A 133 -2.53 -4.34 9.86
CA VAL A 133 -1.24 -4.04 10.48
C VAL A 133 -1.46 -3.96 11.98
N ASN A 134 -0.68 -4.73 12.75
CA ASN A 134 -0.83 -4.83 14.21
C ASN A 134 -2.28 -5.19 14.62
N GLY A 135 -2.94 -6.06 13.85
CA GLY A 135 -4.34 -6.47 14.06
C GLY A 135 -5.40 -5.45 13.66
N GLN A 136 -5.01 -4.22 13.29
CA GLN A 136 -5.92 -3.15 12.86
C GLN A 136 -6.06 -3.15 11.33
N LYS A 137 -7.28 -2.96 10.81
CA LYS A 137 -7.53 -2.89 9.36
C LYS A 137 -6.86 -1.65 8.79
N LEU A 138 -5.96 -1.84 7.82
CA LEU A 138 -5.29 -0.74 7.12
C LEU A 138 -5.99 -0.41 5.80
N VAL A 139 -6.23 -1.41 4.95
CA VAL A 139 -6.92 -1.24 3.66
C VAL A 139 -7.63 -2.54 3.28
N SER A 140 -8.75 -2.43 2.59
CA SER A 140 -9.49 -3.58 2.07
C SER A 140 -10.05 -3.27 0.69
N ALA A 141 -10.08 -4.26 -0.20
CA ALA A 141 -10.62 -4.09 -1.54
C ALA A 141 -11.26 -5.39 -2.05
N LYS A 142 -12.34 -5.24 -2.81
CA LYS A 142 -12.84 -6.29 -3.71
C LYS A 142 -12.04 -6.23 -5.01
N ILE A 143 -11.44 -7.34 -5.39
CA ILE A 143 -10.65 -7.50 -6.61
C ILE A 143 -11.45 -8.31 -7.61
N LEU A 144 -11.59 -7.80 -8.83
CA LEU A 144 -12.11 -8.50 -10.00
C LEU A 144 -10.93 -8.87 -10.89
N PHE A 145 -10.70 -10.17 -11.09
CA PHE A 145 -9.59 -10.68 -11.90
C PHE A 145 -9.99 -10.77 -13.37
N GLY A 146 -10.11 -9.62 -14.02
CA GLY A 146 -10.47 -9.50 -15.43
C GLY A 146 -9.28 -9.78 -16.35
N GLY A 147 -9.50 -10.55 -17.40
CA GLY A 147 -8.47 -10.88 -18.39
C GLY A 147 -7.54 -12.02 -18.01
N MET A 148 -7.98 -12.88 -17.07
CA MET A 148 -7.52 -14.27 -16.98
C MET A 148 -7.95 -15.07 -18.21
#